data_AF-T2JZ02-F1
#
_entry.id   AF-T2JZ02-F1
#
_cell.length_a   1.000
_cell.length_b   1.000
_cell.length_c   1.000
_cell.angle_alpha   90.00
_cell.angle_beta   90.00
_cell.angle_gamma   90.00
#
_symmetry.space_group_name_H-M   'P 1'
#
loop_
_entity.id
_entity.type
_entity.pdbx_description
1 polymer ?
#
loop_
_entity_poly.entity_id
_entity_poly.type
_entity_poly.pdbx_seq_one_letter_code
_entity_poly.pdbx_strand_id
1 'polypeptide(L)' 'MDYVKYAAQHSPIPWFAIGGIDEHNVTEVIASGATQVALVRAIMEADNPQKTTAKLLKKLKG' A
#
# COMPACT_ATOMS: atom_id res chain seq x y z
N MET A 1 7.57 6.18 8.56
CA MET A 1 6.49 6.46 7.58
C MET A 1 6.03 7.92 7.63
N ASP A 2 6.94 8.89 7.76
CA ASP A 2 6.55 10.27 8.13
C ASP A 2 5.90 11.03 6.98
N TYR A 3 6.34 10.81 5.74
CA TYR A 3 5.71 11.40 4.55
C TYR A 3 4.28 10.89 4.31
N VAL A 4 4.02 9.61 4.62
CA VAL A 4 2.67 9.02 4.51
C VAL A 4 1.73 9.69 5.51
N LYS A 5 2.17 9.85 6.77
CA LYS A 5 1.42 10.56 7.81
C LYS A 5 1.18 12.02 7.45
N TYR A 6 2.21 12.70 6.93
CA TYR A 6 2.09 14.08 6.49
C TYR A 6 1.06 14.22 5.38
N ALA A 7 1.12 13.36 4.35
CA ALA A 7 0.15 13.36 3.25
C ALA A 7 -1.27 13.05 3.73
N ALA A 8 -1.44 12.11 4.65
CA ALA A 8 -2.74 11.78 5.25
C ALA A 8 -3.37 12.97 5.99
N GLN A 9 -2.55 13.81 6.63
CA GLN A 9 -3.03 14.98 7.38
C GLN A 9 -3.25 16.23 6.52
N HIS A 10 -2.50 16.39 5.42
CA HIS A 10 -2.43 17.67 4.71
C HIS A 10 -2.91 17.61 3.26
N SER A 11 -3.05 16.43 2.64
CA SER A 11 -3.45 16.35 1.23
C SER A 11 -4.94 16.67 1.08
N PRO A 12 -5.31 17.70 0.29
CA PRO A 12 -6.71 18.01 0.02
C PRO A 12 -7.33 17.12 -1.07
N ILE A 13 -6.51 16.28 -1.72
CA ILE A 13 -6.92 15.39 -2.82
C ILE A 13 -6.55 13.93 -2.53
N PRO A 14 -7.22 12.96 -3.19
CA PRO A 14 -6.81 11.56 -3.14
C PRO A 14 -5.38 11.35 -3.63
N TRP A 15 -4.66 10.43 -3.00
CA TRP A 15 -3.28 10.10 -3.32
C TRP A 15 -3.01 8.61 -3.05
N PHE A 16 -1.96 8.09 -3.70
CA PHE A 16 -1.52 6.71 -3.55
C PHE A 16 -0.16 6.69 -2.87
N ALA A 17 0.01 5.88 -1.83
CA ALA A 17 1.34 5.56 -1.34
C ALA A 17 2.03 4.64 -2.36
N ILE A 18 3.26 4.98 -2.76
CA ILE A 18 4.04 4.22 -3.74
C ILE A 18 5.48 4.06 -3.26
N GLY A 19 6.21 3.14 -3.89
CA GLY A 19 7.65 2.96 -3.67
C GLY A 19 7.96 1.87 -2.66
N GLY A 20 8.44 0.72 -3.15
CA GLY A 20 8.91 -0.37 -2.29
C GLY A 20 7.85 -1.04 -1.41
N ILE A 21 6.55 -0.81 -1.68
CA ILE A 21 5.47 -1.43 -0.91
C ILE A 21 5.33 -2.90 -1.31
N ASP A 22 5.11 -3.77 -0.33
CA ASP A 22 4.93 -5.21 -0.49
C ASP A 22 4.06 -5.84 0.63
N GLU A 23 3.97 -7.18 0.68
CA GLU A 23 3.19 -7.90 1.70
C GLU A 23 3.68 -7.65 3.13
N HIS A 24 4.93 -7.23 3.35
CA HIS A 24 5.54 -7.09 4.67
C HIS A 24 5.28 -5.69 5.26
N ASN A 25 5.30 -4.65 4.44
CA ASN A 25 5.18 -3.26 4.90
C ASN A 25 3.81 -2.61 4.64
N VAL A 26 2.93 -3.21 3.82
CA VAL A 26 1.63 -2.62 3.47
C VAL A 26 0.78 -2.28 4.70
N THR A 27 0.83 -3.10 5.74
CA THR A 27 0.07 -2.85 6.99
C THR A 27 0.58 -1.60 7.71
N GLU A 28 1.88 -1.34 7.71
CA GLU A 28 2.46 -0.13 8.30
C GLU A 28 2.09 1.12 7.50
N VAL A 29 2.05 1.01 6.17
CA VAL A 29 1.63 2.08 5.26
C VAL A 29 0.17 2.46 5.50
N ILE A 30 -0.72 1.48 5.64
CA ILE A 30 -2.14 1.70 5.97
C ILE A 30 -2.28 2.32 7.37
N ALA A 31 -1.58 1.77 8.37
CA ALA A 31 -1.58 2.32 9.73
C ALA A 31 -1.08 3.77 9.81
N SER A 32 -0.32 4.21 8.80
CA SER A 32 0.15 5.59 8.67
C SER A 32 -0.85 6.53 7.98
N GLY A 33 -2.04 6.05 7.63
CA GLY A 33 -3.14 6.84 7.07
C GLY A 33 -3.31 6.72 5.56
N ALA A 34 -2.55 5.85 4.88
CA ALA A 34 -2.76 5.59 3.46
C ALA A 34 -4.05 4.80 3.25
N THR A 35 -4.92 5.29 2.36
CA THR A 35 -6.14 4.59 1.95
C THR A 35 -5.99 3.86 0.62
N GLN A 36 -4.93 4.18 -0.14
CA GLN A 36 -4.66 3.64 -1.47
C GLN A 36 -3.15 3.44 -1.64
N VAL A 37 -2.77 2.38 -2.36
CA VAL A 37 -1.36 2.02 -2.61
C VAL A 37 -1.15 1.61 -4.07
N ALA A 38 0.01 1.89 -4.63
CA ALA A 38 0.42 1.33 -5.92
C ALA A 38 1.63 0.39 -5.74
N LEU A 39 1.48 -0.85 -6.19
CA LEU A 39 2.51 -1.88 -6.12
C LEU A 39 2.82 -2.40 -7.53
N VAL A 40 4.11 -2.58 -7.82
CA VAL A 40 4.58 -3.13 -9.11
C VAL A 40 5.34 -4.42 -8.85
N ARG A 41 6.56 -4.33 -8.28
CA ARG A 41 7.44 -5.47 -8.03
C ARG A 41 6.80 -6.56 -7.17
N ALA A 42 6.10 -6.18 -6.10
CA ALA A 42 5.41 -7.13 -5.23
C ALA A 42 4.37 -8.01 -5.95
N ILE A 43 3.84 -7.56 -7.10
CA ILE A 43 2.91 -8.34 -7.93
C ILE A 43 3.66 -9.04 -9.07
N MET A 44 4.56 -8.32 -9.76
CA MET A 44 5.28 -8.84 -10.93
C MET A 44 6.27 -9.96 -10.59
N GLU A 45 6.91 -9.88 -9.41
CA GLU A 45 7.92 -10.84 -8.96
C GLU A 45 7.31 -11.96 -8.10
N ALA A 46 5.99 -11.96 -7.90
CA ALA A 46 5.32 -13.00 -7.13
C ALA A 46 5.17 -14.30 -7.93
N ASP A 47 5.42 -15.43 -7.28
CA ASP A 47 5.19 -16.77 -7.87
C ASP A 47 3.75 -16.96 -8.36
N ASN A 48 2.79 -16.29 -7.69
CA ASN A 48 1.39 -16.28 -8.09
C ASN A 48 0.80 -14.86 -7.92
N PRO A 49 0.83 -14.04 -8.99
CA PRO A 49 0.37 -12.65 -8.94
C PRO A 49 -1.08 -12.51 -8.48
N GLN A 50 -1.97 -13.41 -8.88
CA GLN A 50 -3.37 -13.40 -8.47
C GLN A 50 -3.52 -13.61 -6.96
N LYS A 51 -2.83 -14.62 -6.41
CA LYS A 51 -2.86 -14.93 -4.97
C LYS A 51 -2.27 -13.80 -4.14
N THR A 52 -1.13 -13.24 -4.55
CA THR A 52 -0.50 -12.10 -3.88
C THR A 52 -1.39 -10.87 -3.92
N THR A 53 -1.97 -10.54 -5.08
CA THR A 53 -2.93 -9.43 -5.20
C THR A 53 -4.13 -9.63 -4.28
N ALA A 54 -4.70 -10.83 -4.23
CA ALA A 54 -5.84 -11.12 -3.36
C ALA A 54 -5.50 -10.96 -1.86
N LYS A 55 -4.30 -11.36 -1.43
CA LYS A 55 -3.83 -11.13 -0.05
C LYS A 55 -3.66 -9.64 0.26
N LEU A 56 -3.01 -8.89 -0.64
CA LEU A 56 -2.79 -7.46 -0.49
C LEU A 56 -4.13 -6.71 -0.41
N LEU A 57 -5.09 -7.04 -1.27
CA LEU A 57 -6.44 -6.48 -1.23
C LEU A 57 -7.17 -6.75 0.08
N LYS A 58 -7.00 -7.95 0.68
CA LYS A 58 -7.59 -8.24 2.00
C LYS A 58 -7.01 -7.34 3.10
N LYS A 59 -5.72 -7.00 3.03
CA LYS A 59 -5.10 -6.08 3.99
C LYS A 59 -5.58 -4.64 3.84
N LEU A 60 -5.94 -4.21 2.63
CA LEU A 60 -6.43 -2.86 2.33
C LEU A 60 -7.91 -2.63 2.66
N LYS A 61 -8.71 -3.70 2.73
CA LYS A 61 -10.14 -3.65 3.04
C LYS A 61 -10.45 -3.80 4.54
N GLY A 62 -9.42 -3.90 5.38
CA GLY A 62 -9.52 -4.05 6.83
C GLY A 62 -9.56 -2.72 7.56
#